data_AF-A0A535KPM5-F1
#
_entry.id   AF-A0A535KPM5-F1
#
_cell.length_a   1.000
_cell.length_b   1.000
_cell.length_c   1.000
_cell.angle_alpha   90.00
_cell.angle_beta   90.00
_cell.angle_gamma   90.00
#
_symmetry.space_group_name_H-M   'P 1'
#
loop_
_entity.id
_entity.type
_entity.pdbx_description
1 polymer ?
#
loop_
_entity_poly.entity_id
_entity_poly.type
_entity_poly.pdbx_seq_one_letter_code
_entity_poly.pdbx_strand_id
1 'polypeptide(L)'
;MEESLGKGGKGVVVFDDQSLNPGAPGYRSSGTLHVRVVADLPQAEEEHSFNLSQPYLARKEPLDRLAAVATSFLGWQLSMALYGYLQRITFAGQPAVENYKARARVLRAQDDPLQVTKNWAATTSDTEPTSGMSYILLAPQGVEIQGSPAVGSALNAHLHITGNELLGIPVKLRRAPAAYHSTEQSEMDGPPLLVSLRVLARDHEEPILGSYTDTFLCAQAVSTWQAMIEQGRTCFLLIMDGSIDDAVEPFHRFFSEVTAHLGGQ
;
A
#
# COMPACT_ATOMS: atom_id res chain seq x y z
N MET A 1 13.21 1.40 -4.89
CA MET A 1 13.43 2.48 -3.90
C MET A 1 12.93 2.06 -2.53
N GLU A 2 11.61 1.89 -2.37
CA GLU A 2 10.94 1.59 -1.08
C GLU A 2 11.59 0.40 -0.35
N GLU A 3 11.57 -0.81 -0.91
CA GLU A 3 12.19 -2.01 -0.31
C GLU A 3 13.65 -1.85 0.11
N SER A 4 14.46 -1.17 -0.69
CA SER A 4 15.90 -1.02 -0.44
C SER A 4 16.19 -0.07 0.72
N LEU A 5 15.37 0.98 0.86
CA LEU A 5 15.58 2.09 1.80
C LEU A 5 14.67 2.03 3.05
N GLY A 6 13.57 1.30 3.01
CA GLY A 6 12.61 1.17 4.11
C GLY A 6 13.14 0.31 5.24
N LYS A 7 13.96 0.87 6.13
CA LYS A 7 14.59 0.17 7.25
C LYS A 7 14.79 1.05 8.49
N GLY A 8 14.68 0.47 9.68
CA GLY A 8 14.92 1.14 10.96
C GLY A 8 14.04 2.36 11.20
N GLY A 9 12.78 2.33 10.75
CA GLY A 9 11.84 3.45 10.83
C GLY A 9 12.10 4.58 9.81
N LYS A 10 12.99 4.37 8.84
CA LYS A 10 13.41 5.37 7.83
C LYS A 10 13.10 4.87 6.42
N GLY A 11 13.11 5.78 5.46
CA GLY A 11 12.99 5.45 4.04
C GLY A 11 12.25 6.52 3.26
N VAL A 12 11.97 6.23 2.00
CA VAL A 12 11.15 7.04 1.10
C VAL A 12 10.03 6.14 0.56
N VAL A 13 8.82 6.71 0.49
CA VAL A 13 7.63 6.08 -0.11
C VAL A 13 7.25 6.95 -1.30
N VAL A 14 7.02 6.32 -2.46
CA VAL A 14 6.81 7.03 -3.72
C VAL A 14 5.35 6.92 -4.12
N PHE A 15 4.72 8.06 -4.41
CA PHE A 15 3.34 8.16 -4.85
C PHE A 15 3.34 8.86 -6.20
N ASP A 16 2.84 8.17 -7.22
CA ASP A 16 2.85 8.64 -8.60
C ASP A 16 1.52 9.36 -8.92
N ASP A 17 1.59 10.52 -9.57
CA ASP A 17 0.46 11.30 -10.08
C ASP A 17 -0.66 11.65 -9.07
N GLN A 18 -0.29 12.13 -7.87
CA GLN A 18 -1.24 12.50 -6.81
C GLN A 18 -1.21 13.99 -6.44
N SER A 19 -2.28 14.69 -6.83
CA SER A 19 -2.62 16.01 -6.30
C SER A 19 -3.30 15.85 -4.93
N LEU A 20 -2.69 16.39 -3.87
CA LEU A 20 -3.28 16.40 -2.53
C LEU A 20 -4.01 17.73 -2.28
N ASN A 21 -5.18 17.69 -1.64
CA ASN A 21 -5.92 18.88 -1.24
C ASN A 21 -5.21 19.59 -0.06
N PRO A 22 -4.67 20.81 -0.23
CA PRO A 22 -3.97 21.51 0.85
C PRO A 22 -4.87 21.98 1.99
N GLY A 23 -6.18 22.05 1.77
CA GLY A 23 -7.18 22.42 2.77
C GLY A 23 -7.75 21.24 3.57
N ALA A 24 -7.36 20.00 3.26
CA ALA A 24 -7.86 18.81 3.93
C ALA A 24 -7.19 18.61 5.32
N PRO A 25 -7.90 18.07 6.32
CA PRO A 25 -7.45 18.03 7.72
C PRO A 25 -6.19 17.19 7.98
N GLY A 26 -5.89 16.21 7.12
CA GLY A 26 -4.68 15.38 7.21
C GLY A 26 -3.50 15.90 6.37
N TYR A 27 -3.68 16.96 5.57
CA TYR A 27 -2.63 17.48 4.70
C TYR A 27 -1.41 18.00 5.48
N ARG A 28 -0.22 17.63 5.00
CA ARG A 28 1.07 18.11 5.53
C ARG A 28 2.07 18.33 4.40
N SER A 29 2.63 19.53 4.31
CA SER A 29 3.77 19.83 3.44
C SER A 29 5.10 19.30 3.99
N SER A 30 5.22 19.15 5.31
CA SER A 30 6.45 18.69 5.96
C SER A 30 6.71 17.19 5.72
N GLY A 31 7.91 16.87 5.24
CA GLY A 31 8.31 15.50 4.90
C GLY A 31 7.92 15.05 3.48
N THR A 32 7.18 15.87 2.74
CA THR A 32 6.82 15.63 1.34
C THR A 32 7.78 16.37 0.41
N LEU A 33 8.17 15.74 -0.70
CA LEU A 33 8.93 16.37 -1.78
C LEU A 33 8.21 16.11 -3.10
N HIS A 34 7.72 17.17 -3.76
CA HIS A 34 7.09 17.03 -5.07
C HIS A 34 8.16 17.04 -6.15
N VAL A 35 8.36 15.92 -6.86
CA VAL A 35 9.30 15.86 -7.98
C VAL A 35 8.55 15.96 -9.30
N ARG A 36 8.83 17.02 -10.08
CA ARG A 36 8.24 17.24 -11.40
C ARG A 36 9.29 16.97 -12.47
N VAL A 37 9.03 16.03 -13.38
CA VAL A 37 9.92 15.79 -14.53
C VAL A 37 9.54 16.77 -15.64
N VAL A 38 10.51 17.57 -16.09
CA VAL A 38 10.28 18.64 -17.08
C VAL A 38 11.23 18.49 -18.27
N ALA A 39 10.73 18.70 -19.48
CA ALA A 39 11.57 18.68 -20.68
C ALA A 39 12.22 20.04 -20.97
N ASP A 40 11.62 21.13 -20.51
CA ASP A 40 12.17 22.49 -20.63
C ASP A 40 12.81 22.94 -19.30
N LEU A 41 13.61 24.01 -19.34
CA LEU A 41 14.12 24.66 -18.13
C LEU A 41 12.96 25.36 -17.40
N PRO A 42 12.75 25.13 -16.10
CA PRO A 42 11.68 25.80 -15.35
C PRO A 42 11.90 27.32 -15.32
N GLN A 43 10.80 28.08 -15.42
CA GLN A 43 10.85 29.55 -15.28
C GLN A 43 10.81 30.02 -13.82
N ALA A 44 10.39 29.17 -12.89
CA ALA A 44 10.41 29.42 -11.45
C ALA A 44 10.49 28.09 -10.67
N GLU A 45 11.03 28.14 -9.46
CA GLU A 45 10.93 27.05 -8.47
C GLU A 45 9.68 27.29 -7.60
N GLU A 46 8.76 26.32 -7.55
CA GLU A 46 7.67 26.34 -6.56
C GLU A 46 8.23 25.82 -5.22
N GLU A 47 7.83 26.43 -4.11
CA GLU A 47 8.27 26.03 -2.76
C GLU A 47 7.90 24.56 -2.49
N HIS A 48 8.86 23.75 -2.02
CA HIS A 48 8.76 22.29 -1.84
C HIS A 48 8.60 21.45 -3.13
N SER A 49 8.81 22.04 -4.31
CA SER A 49 8.97 21.31 -5.57
C SER A 49 10.45 21.12 -5.95
N PHE A 50 10.76 20.02 -6.64
CA PHE A 50 12.04 19.79 -7.30
C PHE A 50 11.82 19.43 -8.76
N ASN A 51 12.35 20.26 -9.67
CA ASN A 51 12.22 20.06 -11.10
C ASN A 51 13.38 19.20 -11.64
N LEU A 52 13.09 17.94 -11.99
CA LEU A 52 14.05 17.06 -12.66
C LEU A 52 14.04 17.37 -14.17
N SER A 53 14.99 18.18 -14.61
CA SER A 53 15.15 18.53 -16.03
C SER A 53 15.66 17.33 -16.85
N GLN A 54 14.91 16.97 -17.89
CA GLN A 54 15.18 15.88 -18.83
C GLN A 54 14.98 16.36 -20.27
N PRO A 55 15.88 17.22 -20.80
CA PRO A 55 15.70 17.91 -22.08
C PRO A 55 15.64 16.99 -23.30
N TYR A 56 16.08 15.74 -23.15
CA TYR A 56 16.00 14.72 -24.18
C TYR A 56 14.58 14.12 -24.33
N LEU A 57 13.65 14.34 -23.38
CA LEU A 57 12.25 13.90 -23.51
C LEU A 57 11.48 14.68 -24.59
N ALA A 58 11.82 15.94 -24.84
CA ALA A 58 11.21 16.75 -25.90
C ALA A 58 11.64 16.31 -27.32
N ARG A 59 12.67 15.47 -27.43
CA ARG A 59 13.25 15.02 -28.70
C ARG A 59 12.40 13.89 -29.31
N LYS A 60 12.46 13.75 -30.64
CA LYS A 60 11.71 12.72 -31.39
C LYS A 60 12.60 11.53 -31.76
N GLU A 61 13.91 11.76 -31.72
CA GLU A 61 14.98 10.84 -31.99
C GLU A 61 15.00 9.69 -30.96
N PRO A 62 14.96 8.41 -31.38
CA PRO A 62 14.91 7.28 -30.44
C PRO A 62 16.11 7.21 -29.49
N LEU A 63 17.30 7.63 -29.94
CA LEU A 63 18.52 7.65 -29.12
C LEU A 63 18.45 8.71 -28.01
N ASP A 64 17.89 9.89 -28.29
CA ASP A 64 17.72 10.93 -27.28
C ASP A 64 16.71 10.47 -26.22
N ARG A 65 15.59 9.87 -26.64
CA ARG A 65 14.61 9.30 -25.71
C ARG A 65 15.21 8.20 -24.83
N LEU A 66 16.04 7.32 -25.41
CA LEU A 66 16.79 6.33 -24.65
C LEU A 66 17.77 6.98 -23.65
N ALA A 67 18.46 8.05 -24.04
CA ALA A 67 19.34 8.81 -23.15
C ALA A 67 18.56 9.48 -21.99
N ALA A 68 17.36 10.02 -22.25
CA ALA A 68 16.47 10.58 -21.22
C ALA A 68 16.09 9.53 -20.17
N VAL A 69 15.69 8.34 -20.64
CA VAL A 69 15.38 7.20 -19.76
C VAL A 69 16.62 6.79 -18.97
N ALA A 70 17.76 6.53 -19.63
CA ALA A 70 18.99 6.14 -18.96
C ALA A 70 19.47 7.15 -17.90
N THR A 71 19.38 8.44 -18.21
CA THR A 71 19.71 9.54 -17.27
C THR A 71 18.79 9.55 -16.06
N SER A 72 17.48 9.34 -16.28
CA SER A 72 16.51 9.22 -15.20
C SER A 72 16.79 8.02 -14.29
N PHE A 73 17.04 6.84 -14.86
CA PHE A 73 17.38 5.62 -14.10
C PHE A 73 18.65 5.81 -13.27
N LEU A 74 19.73 6.34 -13.86
CA LEU A 74 21.00 6.59 -13.16
C LEU A 74 20.85 7.66 -12.06
N GLY A 75 20.13 8.74 -12.34
CA GLY A 75 19.86 9.81 -11.37
C GLY A 75 19.09 9.32 -10.15
N TRP A 76 18.07 8.46 -10.35
CA TRP A 76 17.34 7.83 -9.26
C TRP A 76 18.20 6.84 -8.46
N GLN A 77 19.01 6.01 -9.13
CA GLN A 77 19.93 5.08 -8.46
C GLN A 77 20.97 5.82 -7.60
N LEU A 78 21.57 6.90 -8.12
CA LEU A 78 22.52 7.73 -7.37
C LEU A 78 21.86 8.42 -6.18
N SER A 79 20.67 9.00 -6.38
CA SER A 79 19.88 9.63 -5.33
C SER A 79 19.53 8.64 -4.21
N MET A 80 19.13 7.41 -4.56
CA MET A 80 18.89 6.33 -3.61
C MET A 80 20.16 5.97 -2.83
N ALA A 81 21.29 5.79 -3.52
CA ALA A 81 22.56 5.42 -2.92
C ALA A 81 23.04 6.49 -1.91
N LEU A 82 22.97 7.76 -2.31
CA LEU A 82 23.36 8.89 -1.48
C LEU A 82 22.42 9.07 -0.27
N TYR A 83 21.10 9.01 -0.47
CA TYR A 83 20.13 9.10 0.63
C TYR A 83 20.35 7.99 1.66
N GLY A 84 20.46 6.73 1.22
CA GLY A 84 20.66 5.61 2.13
C GLY A 84 21.99 5.70 2.89
N TYR A 85 23.07 6.14 2.24
CA TYR A 85 24.34 6.42 2.91
C TYR A 85 24.20 7.51 3.99
N LEU A 86 23.64 8.67 3.64
CA LEU A 86 23.46 9.80 4.57
C LEU A 86 22.57 9.44 5.76
N GLN A 87 21.51 8.67 5.53
CA GLN A 87 20.58 8.21 6.56
C GLN A 87 21.09 6.99 7.35
N ARG A 88 22.26 6.45 7.01
CA ARG A 88 22.86 5.23 7.58
C ARG A 88 21.95 4.01 7.46
N ILE A 89 21.31 3.85 6.30
CA ILE A 89 20.46 2.72 5.95
C ILE A 89 21.32 1.66 5.25
N THR A 90 21.37 0.45 5.81
CA THR A 90 22.06 -0.68 5.18
C THR A 90 21.27 -1.17 3.97
N PHE A 91 21.84 -1.06 2.78
CA PHE A 91 21.15 -1.49 1.55
C PHE A 91 20.87 -2.99 1.50
N ALA A 92 21.87 -3.81 1.88
CA ALA A 92 21.79 -5.26 1.84
C ALA A 92 21.05 -5.85 3.05
N GLY A 93 20.36 -6.98 2.82
CA GLY A 93 19.56 -7.68 3.83
C GLY A 93 18.14 -7.12 3.97
N GLN A 94 17.23 -7.98 4.42
CA GLN A 94 15.81 -7.64 4.66
C GLN A 94 15.35 -8.37 5.93
N PRO A 95 15.82 -7.97 7.13
CA PRO A 95 15.56 -8.74 8.36
C PRO A 95 14.07 -8.79 8.72
N ALA A 96 13.28 -7.78 8.33
CA ALA A 96 11.85 -7.74 8.62
C ALA A 96 11.06 -8.80 7.85
N VAL A 97 11.44 -9.12 6.61
CA VAL A 97 10.69 -10.10 5.77
C VAL A 97 10.92 -11.55 6.17
N GLU A 98 12.00 -11.87 6.89
CA GLU A 98 12.26 -13.26 7.27
C GLU A 98 11.29 -13.77 8.35
N ASN A 99 10.74 -12.90 9.22
CA ASN A 99 9.70 -13.29 10.19
C ASN A 99 8.43 -13.76 9.48
N TYR A 100 7.87 -12.97 8.56
CA TYR A 100 6.66 -13.39 7.84
C TYR A 100 6.94 -14.62 6.96
N LYS A 101 8.11 -14.71 6.29
CA LYS A 101 8.46 -15.89 5.48
C LYS A 101 8.51 -17.17 6.31
N ALA A 102 9.05 -17.10 7.53
CA ALA A 102 9.05 -18.23 8.46
C ALA A 102 7.61 -18.61 8.88
N ARG A 103 6.77 -17.64 9.24
CA ARG A 103 5.36 -17.87 9.59
C ARG A 103 4.53 -18.41 8.44
N ALA A 104 4.67 -17.87 7.24
CA ALA A 104 4.01 -18.34 6.03
C ALA A 104 4.30 -19.83 5.77
N ARG A 105 5.55 -20.28 5.98
CA ARG A 105 5.91 -21.70 5.86
C ARG A 105 5.18 -22.59 6.88
N VAL A 106 4.99 -22.11 8.11
CA VAL A 106 4.25 -22.85 9.15
C VAL A 106 2.75 -22.86 8.85
N LEU A 107 2.16 -21.73 8.49
CA LEU A 107 0.73 -21.63 8.17
C LEU A 107 0.34 -22.46 6.94
N ARG A 108 1.22 -22.55 5.92
CA ARG A 108 1.01 -23.40 4.73
C ARG A 108 0.93 -24.91 5.03
N ALA A 109 1.38 -25.35 6.21
CA ALA A 109 1.29 -26.74 6.65
C ALA A 109 0.00 -27.03 7.44
N GLN A 110 -0.90 -26.06 7.57
CA GLN A 110 -2.21 -26.22 8.21
C GLN A 110 -3.31 -26.36 7.15
N ASP A 111 -4.37 -27.10 7.49
CA ASP A 111 -5.53 -27.29 6.60
C ASP A 111 -6.24 -25.95 6.27
N ASP A 112 -6.34 -25.06 7.26
CA ASP A 112 -6.91 -23.72 7.11
C ASP A 112 -6.03 -22.67 7.83
N PRO A 113 -5.21 -21.90 7.07
CA PRO A 113 -4.38 -20.81 7.60
C PRO A 113 -5.15 -19.69 8.30
N LEU A 114 -6.46 -19.55 8.06
CA LEU A 114 -7.30 -18.52 8.67
C LEU A 114 -7.73 -18.87 10.09
N GLN A 115 -7.53 -20.11 10.57
CA GLN A 115 -7.90 -20.50 11.94
C GLN A 115 -7.24 -19.62 13.01
N VAL A 116 -6.04 -19.08 12.74
CA VAL A 116 -5.34 -18.19 13.69
C VAL A 116 -6.01 -16.83 13.88
N THR A 117 -6.91 -16.40 12.98
CA THR A 117 -7.63 -15.12 13.12
C THR A 117 -8.84 -15.23 14.05
N LYS A 118 -9.40 -16.44 14.24
CA LYS A 118 -10.56 -16.69 15.12
C LYS A 118 -10.34 -16.31 16.58
N ASN A 119 -9.08 -16.34 17.02
CA ASN A 119 -8.69 -16.00 18.40
C ASN A 119 -8.27 -14.52 18.54
N TRP A 120 -8.49 -13.69 17.52
CA TRP A 120 -8.06 -12.29 17.55
C TRP A 120 -9.06 -11.40 18.27
N ALA A 121 -8.57 -10.61 19.23
CA ALA A 121 -9.41 -9.86 20.17
C ALA A 121 -10.11 -8.64 19.54
N ALA A 122 -9.48 -7.97 18.57
CA ALA A 122 -10.00 -6.77 17.91
C ALA A 122 -10.58 -7.14 16.54
N THR A 123 -11.80 -7.67 16.56
CA THR A 123 -12.47 -8.24 15.37
C THR A 123 -13.90 -7.72 15.30
N THR A 124 -14.34 -7.27 14.12
CA THR A 124 -15.76 -7.06 13.79
C THR A 124 -16.13 -7.90 12.57
N SER A 125 -17.41 -8.25 12.45
CA SER A 125 -17.94 -9.03 11.34
C SER A 125 -19.36 -8.59 11.03
N ASP A 126 -19.68 -8.51 9.74
CA ASP A 126 -21.01 -8.16 9.25
C ASP A 126 -21.27 -8.89 7.91
N THR A 127 -22.48 -8.78 7.38
CA THR A 127 -22.93 -9.48 6.18
C THR A 127 -23.70 -8.53 5.29
N GLU A 128 -23.26 -8.36 4.05
CA GLU A 128 -23.87 -7.42 3.11
C GLU A 128 -25.32 -7.87 2.79
N PRO A 129 -26.35 -7.06 3.08
CA PRO A 129 -27.75 -7.51 3.02
C PRO A 129 -28.27 -7.94 1.65
N THR A 130 -27.60 -7.54 0.55
CA THR A 130 -28.09 -7.73 -0.83
C THR A 130 -27.52 -8.98 -1.48
N SER A 131 -26.23 -9.25 -1.27
CA SER A 131 -25.45 -10.36 -1.79
C SER A 131 -25.34 -11.52 -0.81
N GLY A 132 -25.53 -11.27 0.50
CA GLY A 132 -25.28 -12.24 1.56
C GLY A 132 -23.78 -12.47 1.86
N MET A 133 -22.87 -11.68 1.27
CA MET A 133 -21.43 -11.82 1.51
C MET A 133 -21.08 -11.46 2.96
N SER A 134 -20.49 -12.41 3.68
CA SER A 134 -19.92 -12.17 5.02
C SER A 134 -18.48 -11.66 4.93
N TYR A 135 -18.11 -10.78 5.84
CA TYR A 135 -16.73 -10.28 5.95
C TYR A 135 -16.32 -10.06 7.41
N ILE A 136 -15.01 -10.11 7.64
CA ILE A 136 -14.39 -10.02 8.95
C ILE A 136 -13.26 -8.98 8.86
N LEU A 137 -13.34 -7.92 9.66
CA LEU A 137 -12.29 -6.91 9.78
C LEU A 137 -11.52 -7.11 11.09
N LEU A 138 -10.22 -7.37 10.94
CA LEU A 138 -9.25 -7.57 12.01
C LEU A 138 -8.42 -6.29 12.18
N ALA A 139 -8.46 -5.69 13.36
CA ALA A 139 -7.74 -4.45 13.67
C ALA A 139 -6.50 -4.70 14.57
N PRO A 140 -5.54 -3.76 14.64
CA PRO A 140 -4.49 -3.78 15.66
C PRO A 140 -5.08 -3.78 17.08
N GLN A 141 -4.39 -4.42 18.03
CA GLN A 141 -4.81 -4.40 19.44
C GLN A 141 -4.82 -2.96 19.99
N GLY A 142 -5.88 -2.60 20.71
CA GLY A 142 -6.07 -1.24 21.25
C GLY A 142 -6.75 -0.25 20.31
N VAL A 143 -7.09 -0.64 19.08
CA VAL A 143 -7.99 0.14 18.21
C VAL A 143 -9.43 -0.25 18.52
N GLU A 144 -10.24 0.68 19.02
CA GLU A 144 -11.69 0.50 19.09
C GLU A 144 -12.30 0.58 17.70
N ILE A 145 -13.01 -0.47 17.28
CA ILE A 145 -13.81 -0.46 16.06
C ILE A 145 -15.21 0.04 16.41
N GLN A 146 -15.47 1.32 16.17
CA GLN A 146 -16.79 1.92 16.36
C GLN A 146 -17.62 1.79 15.09
N GLY A 147 -18.43 0.73 15.00
CA GLY A 147 -19.42 0.53 13.94
C GLY A 147 -19.41 -0.85 13.29
N SER A 148 -20.52 -1.18 12.64
CA SER A 148 -20.57 -2.22 11.61
C SER A 148 -19.90 -1.65 10.35
N PRO A 149 -18.89 -2.31 9.75
CA PRO A 149 -18.38 -1.85 8.47
C PRO A 149 -19.43 -2.22 7.42
N ALA A 150 -20.19 -1.28 6.87
CA ALA A 150 -21.15 -1.59 5.81
C ALA A 150 -20.43 -1.66 4.45
N VAL A 151 -20.32 -2.85 3.85
CA VAL A 151 -19.43 -3.13 2.69
C VAL A 151 -20.22 -3.26 1.36
N GLY A 152 -20.25 -2.18 0.54
CA GLY A 152 -20.81 -2.05 -0.84
C GLY A 152 -19.85 -1.28 -1.82
N SER A 153 -20.02 -1.16 -3.17
CA SER A 153 -19.26 -1.28 -4.52
C SER A 153 -18.07 -0.49 -5.30
N ALA A 154 -16.75 -0.90 -5.35
CA ALA A 154 -15.51 -0.24 -5.98
C ALA A 154 -14.40 0.55 -5.17
N LEU A 155 -13.10 0.35 -5.47
CA LEU A 155 -11.94 0.87 -4.69
C LEU A 155 -11.18 2.10 -5.23
N ASN A 156 -10.62 2.08 -6.46
CA ASN A 156 -9.48 2.97 -6.77
C ASN A 156 -9.83 4.46 -6.85
N ALA A 157 -10.96 4.81 -7.49
CA ALA A 157 -11.42 6.20 -7.55
C ALA A 157 -11.72 6.74 -6.14
N HIS A 158 -12.37 5.95 -5.31
CA HIS A 158 -12.71 6.38 -3.95
C HIS A 158 -11.52 6.42 -3.01
N LEU A 159 -10.51 5.58 -3.18
CA LEU A 159 -9.25 5.71 -2.43
C LEU A 159 -8.58 7.06 -2.72
N HIS A 160 -8.57 7.53 -3.97
CA HIS A 160 -8.05 8.85 -4.29
C HIS A 160 -8.94 9.99 -3.77
N ILE A 161 -10.27 9.89 -3.87
CA ILE A 161 -11.18 10.91 -3.33
C ILE A 161 -11.07 10.97 -1.79
N THR A 162 -11.19 9.83 -1.11
CA THR A 162 -11.07 9.71 0.35
C THR A 162 -9.69 10.17 0.82
N GLY A 163 -8.62 9.62 0.23
CA GLY A 163 -7.25 9.92 0.62
C GLY A 163 -6.81 11.33 0.24
N ASN A 164 -6.76 11.62 -1.05
CA ASN A 164 -6.09 12.81 -1.57
C ASN A 164 -6.96 14.06 -1.45
N GLU A 165 -8.27 13.95 -1.69
CA GLU A 165 -9.19 15.09 -1.74
C GLU A 165 -9.80 15.40 -0.36
N LEU A 166 -10.33 14.38 0.34
CA LEU A 166 -10.99 14.57 1.64
C LEU A 166 -10.03 14.57 2.82
N LEU A 167 -9.01 13.70 2.84
CA LEU A 167 -8.06 13.61 3.94
C LEU A 167 -6.74 14.37 3.68
N GLY A 168 -6.36 14.62 2.43
CA GLY A 168 -5.07 15.22 2.08
C GLY A 168 -3.87 14.28 2.28
N ILE A 169 -4.11 12.97 2.33
CA ILE A 169 -3.13 11.92 2.62
C ILE A 169 -2.94 11.06 1.36
N PRO A 170 -1.71 10.86 0.85
CA PRO A 170 -1.47 10.06 -0.34
C PRO A 170 -1.75 8.58 -0.08
N VAL A 171 -2.38 7.92 -1.06
CA VAL A 171 -2.81 6.51 -0.99
C VAL A 171 -2.08 5.65 -2.03
N LYS A 172 -1.95 4.34 -1.78
CA LYS A 172 -1.33 3.43 -2.74
C LYS A 172 -2.00 2.06 -2.71
N LEU A 173 -2.68 1.70 -3.80
CA LEU A 173 -3.22 0.37 -4.01
C LEU A 173 -2.07 -0.56 -4.47
N ARG A 174 -1.91 -1.71 -3.82
CA ARG A 174 -0.90 -2.73 -4.15
C ARG A 174 -1.57 -4.09 -4.31
N ARG A 175 -1.04 -4.95 -5.18
CA ARG A 175 -1.53 -6.31 -5.39
C ARG A 175 -0.53 -7.34 -4.86
N ALA A 176 -0.95 -8.10 -3.86
CA ALA A 176 -0.26 -9.28 -3.37
C ALA A 176 -0.42 -10.47 -4.35
N PRO A 177 0.46 -11.48 -4.33
CA PRO A 177 1.72 -11.53 -3.59
C PRO A 177 2.88 -10.78 -4.27
N ALA A 178 2.71 -10.32 -5.53
CA ALA A 178 3.77 -9.69 -6.31
C ALA A 178 4.40 -8.45 -5.63
N ALA A 179 3.58 -7.60 -4.99
CA ALA A 179 4.08 -6.43 -4.26
C ALA A 179 4.98 -6.80 -3.05
N TYR A 180 4.86 -8.02 -2.50
CA TYR A 180 5.68 -8.44 -1.36
C TYR A 180 7.19 -8.50 -1.68
N HIS A 181 7.53 -8.55 -2.97
CA HIS A 181 8.90 -8.58 -3.49
C HIS A 181 9.44 -7.18 -3.87
N SER A 182 8.75 -6.09 -3.48
CA SER A 182 9.16 -4.72 -3.84
C SER A 182 8.78 -3.62 -2.84
N THR A 183 7.91 -3.89 -1.86
CA THR A 183 7.48 -2.89 -0.85
C THR A 183 7.49 -3.39 0.60
N GLU A 184 7.40 -4.69 0.83
CA GLU A 184 7.14 -5.32 2.13
C GLU A 184 8.16 -4.97 3.23
N GLN A 185 9.45 -4.93 2.89
CA GLN A 185 10.50 -4.48 3.83
C GLN A 185 10.26 -3.04 4.32
N SER A 186 9.74 -2.15 3.46
CA SER A 186 9.36 -0.78 3.82
C SER A 186 8.02 -0.68 4.56
N GLU A 187 7.08 -1.58 4.25
CA GLU A 187 5.79 -1.63 4.96
C GLU A 187 5.94 -2.08 6.42
N MET A 188 6.91 -2.96 6.72
CA MET A 188 7.20 -3.40 8.09
C MET A 188 8.23 -2.53 8.84
N ASP A 189 9.29 -2.08 8.19
CA ASP A 189 10.46 -1.46 8.87
C ASP A 189 10.85 -0.09 8.27
N GLY A 190 10.08 0.40 7.28
CA GLY A 190 10.18 1.76 6.76
C GLY A 190 9.49 2.80 7.66
N PRO A 191 9.19 4.01 7.14
CA PRO A 191 8.60 5.11 7.91
C PRO A 191 7.35 4.68 8.72
N PRO A 192 7.22 5.09 10.00
CA PRO A 192 6.23 4.54 10.93
C PRO A 192 4.78 4.98 10.66
N LEU A 193 4.57 6.04 9.88
CA LEU A 193 3.26 6.64 9.65
C LEU A 193 2.43 5.95 8.55
N LEU A 194 2.89 4.80 8.04
CA LEU A 194 2.14 4.02 7.06
C LEU A 194 1.02 3.23 7.74
N VAL A 195 -0.22 3.60 7.44
CA VAL A 195 -1.41 2.79 7.72
C VAL A 195 -1.65 1.87 6.52
N SER A 196 -2.04 0.62 6.77
CA SER A 196 -2.30 -0.37 5.72
C SER A 196 -3.64 -1.07 5.95
N LEU A 197 -4.44 -1.17 4.89
CA LEU A 197 -5.58 -2.08 4.83
C LEU A 197 -5.23 -3.19 3.83
N ARG A 198 -5.22 -4.44 4.31
CA ARG A 198 -5.05 -5.63 3.47
C ARG A 198 -6.42 -6.26 3.24
N VAL A 199 -6.76 -6.51 1.98
CA VAL A 199 -8.01 -7.15 1.57
C VAL A 199 -7.68 -8.56 1.07
N LEU A 200 -8.41 -9.55 1.56
CA LEU A 200 -8.26 -10.97 1.23
C LEU A 200 -9.64 -11.56 0.91
N ALA A 201 -9.82 -12.03 -0.31
CA ALA A 201 -10.90 -12.96 -0.64
C ALA A 201 -10.53 -14.36 -0.12
N ARG A 202 -11.51 -15.20 0.21
CA ARG A 202 -11.23 -16.62 0.52
C ARG A 202 -10.98 -17.43 -0.74
N ASP A 203 -11.76 -17.14 -1.78
CA ASP A 203 -11.69 -17.84 -3.07
C ASP A 203 -10.84 -17.02 -4.04
N HIS A 204 -9.79 -17.63 -4.59
CA HIS A 204 -8.89 -16.99 -5.54
C HIS A 204 -9.03 -17.59 -6.94
N GLU A 205 -8.93 -16.75 -7.96
CA GLU A 205 -8.81 -17.21 -9.35
C GLU A 205 -7.46 -17.95 -9.53
N GLU A 206 -7.48 -19.17 -10.07
CA GLU A 206 -6.25 -19.91 -10.37
C GLU A 206 -5.43 -19.17 -11.44
N PRO A 207 -4.12 -18.97 -11.25
CA PRO A 207 -3.29 -18.29 -12.23
C PRO A 207 -3.14 -19.12 -13.51
N ILE A 208 -3.32 -18.49 -14.67
CA ILE A 208 -3.20 -19.10 -16.02
C ILE A 208 -1.86 -19.85 -16.21
N LEU A 209 -0.80 -19.43 -15.52
CA LEU A 209 0.52 -20.06 -15.53
C LEU A 209 1.13 -20.06 -14.12
N GLY A 210 1.61 -21.23 -13.68
CA GLY A 210 2.09 -21.46 -12.33
C GLY A 210 1.00 -22.03 -11.42
N SER A 211 1.24 -22.03 -10.11
CA SER A 211 0.21 -22.43 -9.13
C SER A 211 0.40 -21.68 -7.81
N TYR A 212 -0.66 -21.03 -7.36
CA TYR A 212 -0.86 -20.58 -5.99
C TYR A 212 -2.15 -21.22 -5.50
N THR A 213 -2.13 -21.88 -4.35
CA THR A 213 -3.35 -22.39 -3.71
C THR A 213 -3.93 -21.33 -2.78
N ASP A 214 -5.23 -21.41 -2.47
CA ASP A 214 -5.84 -20.54 -1.45
C ASP A 214 -5.11 -20.65 -0.12
N THR A 215 -4.72 -21.87 0.29
CA THR A 215 -3.87 -22.13 1.45
C THR A 215 -2.56 -21.33 1.40
N PHE A 216 -1.92 -21.22 0.24
CA PHE A 216 -0.69 -20.44 0.09
C PHE A 216 -0.94 -18.93 0.22
N LEU A 217 -2.00 -18.41 -0.40
CA LEU A 217 -2.33 -16.99 -0.44
C LEU A 217 -2.85 -16.50 0.93
N CYS A 218 -3.79 -17.23 1.54
CA CYS A 218 -4.25 -17.00 2.91
C CYS A 218 -3.10 -17.05 3.92
N ALA A 219 -2.23 -18.06 3.84
CA ALA A 219 -1.05 -18.14 4.71
C ALA A 219 -0.10 -16.95 4.54
N GLN A 220 0.10 -16.44 3.32
CA GLN A 220 0.89 -15.21 3.11
C GLN A 220 0.19 -13.97 3.68
N ALA A 221 -1.07 -13.74 3.34
CA ALA A 221 -1.80 -12.56 3.80
C ALA A 221 -1.84 -12.46 5.33
N VAL A 222 -2.18 -13.56 6.02
CA VAL A 222 -2.26 -13.62 7.48
C VAL A 222 -0.89 -13.53 8.14
N SER A 223 0.11 -14.29 7.68
CA SER A 223 1.45 -14.24 8.30
C SER A 223 2.10 -12.86 8.19
N THR A 224 1.88 -12.16 7.07
CA THR A 224 2.42 -10.82 6.88
C THR A 224 1.66 -9.78 7.69
N TRP A 225 0.32 -9.86 7.77
CA TRP A 225 -0.45 -9.03 8.69
C TRP A 225 -0.01 -9.20 10.15
N GLN A 226 0.15 -10.44 10.63
CA GLN A 226 0.67 -10.72 11.97
C GLN A 226 2.08 -10.11 12.18
N ALA A 227 2.99 -10.29 11.22
CA ALA A 227 4.33 -9.72 11.29
C ALA A 227 4.32 -8.18 11.32
N MET A 228 3.41 -7.53 10.58
CA MET A 228 3.21 -6.08 10.66
C MET A 228 2.72 -5.64 12.03
N ILE A 229 1.71 -6.31 12.62
CA ILE A 229 1.23 -5.99 13.97
C ILE A 229 2.34 -6.14 15.02
N GLU A 230 3.14 -7.21 14.94
CA GLU A 230 4.26 -7.44 15.87
C GLU A 230 5.38 -6.40 15.77
N GLN A 231 5.55 -5.77 14.59
CA GLN A 231 6.44 -4.63 14.38
C GLN A 231 5.80 -3.28 14.77
N GLY A 232 4.64 -3.29 15.43
CA GLY A 232 3.92 -2.09 15.87
C GLY A 232 3.31 -1.28 14.72
N ARG A 233 3.04 -1.91 13.56
CA ARG A 233 2.49 -1.23 12.38
C ARG A 233 0.96 -1.22 12.44
N THR A 234 0.36 -0.11 12.02
CA THR A 234 -1.10 0.01 11.88
C THR A 234 -1.58 -0.73 10.63
N CYS A 235 -1.75 -2.05 10.74
CA CYS A 235 -2.25 -2.90 9.66
C CYS A 235 -3.61 -3.53 10.00
N PHE A 236 -4.62 -3.23 9.19
CA PHE A 236 -5.91 -3.90 9.19
C PHE A 236 -5.91 -5.04 8.18
N LEU A 237 -6.68 -6.10 8.46
CA LEU A 237 -6.93 -7.21 7.53
C LEU A 237 -8.44 -7.41 7.41
N LEU A 238 -8.99 -7.18 6.21
CA LEU A 238 -10.36 -7.47 5.82
C LEU A 238 -10.37 -8.81 5.07
N ILE A 239 -11.10 -9.78 5.60
CA ILE A 239 -11.31 -11.10 4.98
C ILE A 239 -12.75 -11.17 4.50
N MET A 240 -12.98 -11.61 3.26
CA MET A 240 -14.28 -11.74 2.63
C MET A 240 -14.59 -13.21 2.34
N ASP A 241 -15.83 -13.63 2.54
CA ASP A 241 -16.31 -14.98 2.23
C ASP A 241 -16.87 -14.99 0.79
N GLY A 242 -16.12 -15.60 -0.14
CA GLY A 242 -16.34 -15.51 -1.58
C GLY A 242 -15.12 -15.01 -2.37
N SER A 243 -15.34 -14.64 -3.63
CA SER A 243 -14.30 -14.13 -4.54
C SER A 243 -14.14 -12.60 -4.50
N ILE A 244 -13.10 -12.08 -5.15
CA ILE A 244 -12.91 -10.63 -5.30
C ILE A 244 -13.92 -9.97 -6.26
N ASP A 245 -14.47 -10.72 -7.21
CA ASP A 245 -15.46 -10.22 -8.17
C ASP A 245 -16.82 -10.04 -7.50
N ASP A 246 -17.21 -10.98 -6.63
CA ASP A 246 -18.37 -10.86 -5.76
C ASP A 246 -18.26 -9.64 -4.82
N ALA A 247 -17.03 -9.21 -4.52
CA ALA A 247 -16.71 -8.04 -3.70
C ALA A 247 -16.67 -6.70 -4.49
N VAL A 248 -16.90 -6.72 -5.80
CA VAL A 248 -16.94 -5.49 -6.62
C VAL A 248 -18.16 -4.63 -6.29
N GLU A 249 -19.34 -5.23 -6.04
CA GLU A 249 -20.51 -4.49 -5.51
C GLU A 249 -20.47 -4.28 -3.97
N PRO A 250 -19.55 -4.95 -3.24
CA PRO A 250 -19.00 -4.63 -1.90
C PRO A 250 -17.93 -3.51 -1.62
N PHE A 251 -17.30 -2.72 -2.53
CA PHE A 251 -16.30 -1.64 -2.12
C PHE A 251 -16.60 -0.08 -2.03
N HIS A 252 -17.00 0.67 -3.08
CA HIS A 252 -18.17 1.59 -3.28
C HIS A 252 -18.93 2.06 -2.09
N ARG A 253 -20.21 1.70 -1.97
CA ARG A 253 -21.05 1.97 -0.80
C ARG A 253 -20.23 2.11 0.50
N PHE A 254 -19.29 1.20 0.84
CA PHE A 254 -18.34 1.43 1.94
C PHE A 254 -17.48 2.69 1.74
N PHE A 255 -16.62 2.72 0.73
CA PHE A 255 -15.79 3.88 0.43
C PHE A 255 -16.58 5.17 0.10
N SER A 256 -17.86 5.09 -0.25
CA SER A 256 -18.81 6.15 -0.60
C SER A 256 -19.54 6.65 0.63
N GLU A 257 -19.89 5.78 1.57
CA GLU A 257 -20.34 6.10 2.92
C GLU A 257 -19.19 6.71 3.73
N VAL A 258 -17.97 6.17 3.61
CA VAL A 258 -16.74 6.76 4.14
C VAL A 258 -16.48 8.13 3.49
N THR A 259 -16.61 8.25 2.16
CA THR A 259 -16.50 9.54 1.44
C THR A 259 -17.57 10.53 1.90
N ALA A 260 -18.82 10.11 2.08
CA ALA A 260 -19.92 10.95 2.53
C ALA A 260 -19.71 11.42 3.98
N HIS A 261 -19.39 10.48 4.89
CA HIS A 261 -19.12 10.74 6.29
C HIS A 261 -17.94 11.71 6.48
N LEU A 262 -16.83 11.49 5.77
CA LEU A 262 -15.66 12.38 5.79
C LEU A 262 -15.93 13.71 5.05
N GLY A 263 -16.83 13.72 4.07
CA GLY A 263 -17.32 14.91 3.37
C GLY A 263 -18.35 15.73 4.16
N GLY A 264 -18.83 15.24 5.31
CA GLY A 264 -19.82 15.92 6.16
C GLY A 264 -21.27 15.82 5.66
N GLN A 265 -21.63 14.72 4.99
CA GLN A 265 -23.01 14.37 4.61
C GLN A 265 -23.61 13.30 5.55
#